data_AF-A0A2P8VVJ1-F1
#
_entry.id   AF-A0A2P8VVJ1-F1
#
_cell.length_a   1.000
_cell.length_b   1.000
_cell.length_c   1.000
_cell.angle_alpha   90.00
_cell.angle_beta   90.00
_cell.angle_gamma   90.00
#
_symmetry.space_group_name_H-M   'P 1'
#
loop_
_entity.id
_entity.type
_entity.pdbx_description
1 polymer ?
#
loop_
_entity_poly.entity_id
_entity_poly.type
_entity_poly.pdbx_seq_one_letter_code
_entity_poly.pdbx_strand_id
1 'polypeptide(L)'
;MQYLAKVQKKAFLGGAELLLLAEQTSESTWTLLSAERIVETTRLLAFQEGNLVLIELDNLNQIVSVQDATSWVLDLVEHYLAYGVTPEALEQEIERAERWRQSLTLKSQEVDRRA
;
A
#
# COMPACT_ATOMS: atom_id res chain seq x y z
N MET A 1 -5.39 -12.32 5.13
CA MET A 1 -5.00 -10.89 4.97
C MET A 1 -3.59 -10.85 4.41
N GLN A 2 -3.29 -9.92 3.50
CA GLN A 2 -1.99 -9.83 2.85
C GLN A 2 -1.05 -8.87 3.59
N TYR A 3 0.23 -9.22 3.63
CA TYR A 3 1.28 -8.47 4.32
C TYR A 3 2.50 -8.33 3.42
N LEU A 4 3.15 -7.17 3.50
CA LEU A 4 4.48 -6.95 2.97
C LEU A 4 5.47 -7.24 4.08
N ALA A 5 6.42 -8.12 3.82
CA ALA A 5 7.40 -8.54 4.79
C ALA A 5 8.82 -8.50 4.22
N LYS A 6 9.80 -8.36 5.11
CA LYS A 6 11.22 -8.48 4.79
C LYS A 6 11.78 -9.75 5.43
N VAL A 7 12.54 -10.51 4.66
CA VAL A 7 13.29 -11.66 5.18
C VAL A 7 14.44 -11.14 6.04
N GLN A 8 14.47 -11.49 7.32
CA GLN A 8 15.45 -10.95 8.28
C GLN A 8 16.58 -11.92 8.60
N LYS A 9 16.32 -13.23 8.72
CA LYS A 9 17.34 -14.25 9.02
C LYS A 9 16.88 -15.63 8.55
N LYS A 10 17.82 -16.52 8.24
CA LYS A 10 17.55 -17.97 8.17
C LYS A 10 17.77 -18.55 9.56
N ALA A 11 16.70 -19.01 10.20
CA ALA A 11 16.78 -19.71 11.47
C ALA A 11 17.69 -20.95 11.34
N PHE A 12 18.41 -21.27 12.43
CA PHE A 12 19.51 -22.23 12.48
C PHE A 12 19.15 -23.67 12.02
N LEU A 13 17.85 -23.99 11.92
CA LEU A 13 17.32 -25.29 11.51
C LEU A 13 16.59 -25.25 10.15
N GLY A 14 16.95 -24.34 9.25
CA GLY A 14 16.34 -24.22 7.91
C GLY A 14 15.01 -23.46 7.90
N GLY A 15 14.66 -22.82 9.01
CA GLY A 15 13.61 -21.82 9.06
C GLY A 15 14.08 -20.45 8.59
N ALA A 16 13.18 -19.49 8.55
CA ALA A 16 13.46 -18.09 8.30
C ALA A 16 12.48 -17.20 9.07
N GLU A 17 12.96 -16.02 9.45
CA GLU A 17 12.20 -15.00 10.14
C GLU A 17 11.77 -13.93 9.13
N LEU A 18 10.48 -13.59 9.17
CA LEU A 18 9.89 -12.51 8.40
C LEU A 18 9.51 -11.36 9.32
N LEU A 19 10.05 -10.18 9.05
CA LEU A 19 9.60 -8.94 9.64
C LEU A 19 8.44 -8.38 8.82
N LEU A 20 7.25 -8.28 9.39
CA LEU A 20 6.12 -7.65 8.73
C LEU A 20 6.28 -6.12 8.75
N LEU A 21 6.09 -5.49 7.60
CA LEU A 21 6.29 -4.06 7.40
C LEU A 21 4.98 -3.32 7.16
N ALA A 22 4.08 -3.89 6.38
CA ALA A 22 2.80 -3.31 6.05
C ALA A 22 1.72 -4.38 5.93
N GLU A 23 0.47 -3.98 6.12
CA GLU A 23 -0.69 -4.83 5.92
C GLU A 23 -1.69 -4.20 4.97
N GLN A 24 -2.32 -5.04 4.16
CA GLN A 24 -3.42 -4.63 3.30
C GLN A 24 -4.69 -4.52 4.14
N THR A 25 -5.22 -3.31 4.28
CA THR A 25 -6.45 -3.03 5.04
C THR A 25 -7.69 -3.04 4.15
N SER A 26 -7.52 -2.79 2.84
CA SER A 26 -8.56 -2.91 1.82
C SER A 26 -7.91 -3.12 0.44
N GLU A 27 -8.71 -3.33 -0.59
CA GLU A 27 -8.25 -3.67 -1.94
C GLU A 27 -7.12 -2.75 -2.45
N SER A 28 -7.25 -1.44 -2.27
CA SER A 28 -6.26 -0.44 -2.72
C SER A 28 -5.49 0.25 -1.60
N THR A 29 -5.69 -0.12 -0.33
CA THR A 29 -5.08 0.57 0.81
C THR A 29 -4.17 -0.36 1.61
N TRP A 30 -2.96 0.12 1.85
CA TRP A 30 -1.96 -0.50 2.71
C TRP A 30 -1.59 0.44 3.85
N THR A 31 -1.34 -0.13 5.02
CA THR A 31 -0.90 0.61 6.20
C THR A 31 0.39 0.03 6.75
N LEU A 32 1.33 0.90 7.11
CA LEU A 32 2.56 0.49 7.78
C LEU A 32 2.23 -0.05 9.17
N LEU A 33 2.91 -1.12 9.56
CA LEU A 33 2.83 -1.68 10.90
C LEU A 33 3.72 -0.84 11.83
N SER A 34 3.11 -0.25 12.85
CA SER A 34 3.82 0.60 13.83
C SER A 34 4.64 -0.21 14.83
N ALA A 35 4.31 -1.50 15.01
CA ALA A 35 4.97 -2.40 15.93
C ALA A 35 5.70 -3.50 15.15
N GLU A 36 6.90 -3.83 15.61
CA GLU A 36 7.67 -4.95 15.07
C GLU A 36 6.91 -6.26 15.28
N ARG A 37 6.59 -6.93 14.19
CA ARG A 37 5.88 -8.21 14.18
C ARG A 37 6.68 -9.19 13.34
N ILE A 38 7.15 -10.25 14.00
CA ILE A 38 7.98 -11.28 13.37
C ILE A 38 7.16 -12.56 13.24
N VAL A 39 7.26 -13.20 12.07
CA VAL A 39 6.64 -14.50 11.80
C VAL A 39 7.73 -15.47 11.37
N GLU A 40 7.78 -16.64 12.00
CA GLU A 40 8.70 -17.70 11.64
C GLU A 40 8.10 -18.63 10.59
N THR A 41 8.92 -19.13 9.69
CA THR A 41 8.48 -20.10 8.68
C THR A 41 9.62 -20.95 8.16
N THR A 42 9.32 -22.21 7.85
CA THR A 42 10.25 -23.14 7.20
C THR A 42 10.14 -23.15 5.69
N ARG A 43 9.22 -22.36 5.11
CA ARG A 43 8.87 -22.37 3.68
C ARG A 43 9.69 -21.41 2.81
N LEU A 44 10.67 -20.70 3.37
CA LEU A 44 11.42 -19.62 2.68
C LEU A 44 12.81 -20.03 2.18
N LEU A 45 12.99 -21.28 1.76
CA LEU A 45 14.29 -21.74 1.27
C LEU A 45 14.75 -20.99 0.00
N ALA A 46 13.80 -20.48 -0.79
CA ALA A 46 14.05 -19.78 -2.05
C ALA A 46 14.44 -18.30 -1.90
N PHE A 47 14.18 -17.68 -0.75
CA PHE A 47 14.41 -16.25 -0.54
C PHE A 47 15.66 -16.01 0.32
N GLN A 48 16.39 -14.94 0.02
CA GLN A 48 17.56 -14.54 0.80
C GLN A 48 17.19 -13.47 1.83
N GLU A 49 18.05 -13.29 2.82
CA GLU A 49 17.95 -12.20 3.77
C GLU A 49 17.95 -10.84 3.03
N GLY A 50 17.05 -9.95 3.45
CA GLY A 50 16.84 -8.64 2.84
C GLY A 50 15.77 -8.62 1.74
N ASN A 51 15.36 -9.76 1.17
CA ASN A 51 14.30 -9.79 0.16
C ASN A 51 12.97 -9.29 0.73
N LEU A 52 12.23 -8.56 -0.10
CA LEU A 52 10.83 -8.22 0.14
C LEU A 52 9.94 -9.31 -0.44
N VAL A 53 8.97 -9.75 0.36
CA VAL A 53 8.00 -10.77 -0.01
C VAL A 53 6.61 -10.34 0.40
N LEU A 54 5.63 -10.76 -0.38
CA LEU A 54 4.22 -10.68 -0.01
C LEU A 54 3.82 -12.01 0.64
N ILE A 55 3.18 -11.94 1.79
CA ILE A 55 2.67 -13.12 2.48
C ILE A 55 1.19 -12.99 2.77
N GLU A 56 0.51 -14.12 2.80
CA GLU A 56 -0.85 -14.19 3.31
C GLU A 56 -0.86 -14.97 4.62
N LEU A 57 -1.52 -14.39 5.62
CA LEU A 57 -1.76 -15.04 6.88
C LEU A 57 -3.23 -15.45 6.98
N ASP A 58 -3.46 -16.64 7.54
CA ASP A 58 -4.79 -17.10 7.93
C ASP A 58 -5.24 -16.50 9.28
N ASN A 59 -6.43 -16.89 9.73
CA ASN A 59 -7.01 -16.43 10.99
C ASN A 59 -6.23 -16.91 12.24
N LEU A 60 -5.31 -17.86 12.08
CA LEU A 60 -4.45 -18.40 13.13
C LEU A 60 -3.02 -17.82 13.04
N ASN A 61 -2.81 -16.78 12.23
CA ASN A 61 -1.51 -16.16 11.94
C ASN A 61 -0.48 -17.12 11.31
N GLN A 62 -0.93 -18.15 10.62
CA GLN A 62 -0.06 -19.06 9.88
C GLN A 62 0.11 -18.60 8.44
N ILE A 63 1.31 -18.81 7.90
CA ILE A 63 1.61 -18.43 6.51
C ILE A 63 0.94 -19.41 5.54
N VAL A 64 0.00 -18.87 4.77
CA VAL A 64 -0.71 -19.58 3.70
C VAL A 64 0.10 -19.56 2.42
N SER A 65 0.57 -18.37 2.04
CA SER A 65 1.31 -18.15 0.79
C SER A 65 2.47 -17.17 0.98
N VAL A 66 3.50 -17.32 0.15
CA VAL A 66 4.64 -16.40 0.05
C VAL A 66 4.91 -16.17 -1.43
N GLN A 67 5.03 -14.91 -1.82
CA GLN A 67 5.32 -14.49 -3.18
C GLN A 67 6.43 -13.44 -3.19
N ASP A 68 7.21 -13.40 -4.27
CA ASP A 68 8.20 -12.35 -4.47
C ASP A 68 7.50 -10.99 -4.66
N ALA A 69 7.98 -9.94 -3.99
CA ALA A 69 7.34 -8.63 -4.03
C ALA A 69 7.80 -7.76 -5.22
N THR A 70 8.75 -8.20 -6.05
CA THR A 70 9.36 -7.36 -7.10
C THR A 70 8.32 -6.86 -8.09
N SER A 71 7.49 -7.76 -8.65
CA SER A 71 6.45 -7.35 -9.61
C SER A 71 5.49 -6.36 -8.97
N TRP A 72 5.04 -6.64 -7.75
CA TRP A 72 4.13 -5.76 -7.02
C TRP A 72 4.74 -4.38 -6.75
N VAL A 73 6.03 -4.29 -6.38
CA VAL A 73 6.72 -3.01 -6.20
C VAL A 73 6.82 -2.26 -7.53
N LEU A 74 7.13 -2.94 -8.64
CA LEU A 74 7.18 -2.31 -9.96
C LEU A 74 5.80 -1.80 -10.38
N ASP A 75 4.73 -2.55 -10.11
CA ASP A 75 3.37 -2.11 -10.35
C ASP A 75 3.03 -0.85 -9.56
N LEU A 76 3.49 -0.73 -8.30
CA LEU A 76 3.31 0.51 -7.52
C LEU A 76 4.04 1.69 -8.15
N VAL A 77 5.27 1.49 -8.63
CA VAL A 77 6.04 2.55 -9.30
C VAL A 77 5.31 3.00 -10.56
N GLU A 78 4.83 2.06 -11.38
CA GLU A 78 4.10 2.36 -12.61
C GLU A 78 2.78 3.09 -12.34
N HIS A 79 1.98 2.62 -11.38
CA HIS A 79 0.64 3.18 -11.13
C HIS A 79 0.67 4.50 -10.37
N TYR A 80 1.59 4.67 -9.41
CA TYR A 80 1.56 5.81 -8.50
C TYR A 80 2.67 6.84 -8.74
N LEU A 81 3.81 6.45 -9.32
CA LEU A 81 4.96 7.35 -9.48
C LEU A 81 5.18 7.81 -10.92
N ALA A 82 4.69 7.07 -11.93
CA ALA A 82 4.94 7.39 -13.34
C ALA A 82 4.32 8.73 -13.79
N TYR A 83 3.19 9.12 -13.21
CA TYR A 83 2.45 10.33 -13.62
C TYR A 83 3.01 11.62 -13.01
N GLY A 84 3.95 11.53 -12.06
CA GLY A 84 4.54 12.71 -11.40
C GLY A 84 3.53 13.54 -10.59
N VAL A 85 2.34 13.02 -10.34
CA VAL A 85 1.31 13.66 -9.52
C VAL A 85 1.55 13.27 -8.08
N THR A 86 1.95 14.22 -7.25
CA THR A 86 2.07 13.99 -5.82
C THR A 86 0.70 14.09 -5.14
N PRO A 87 0.51 13.45 -3.97
CA PRO A 87 -0.72 13.60 -3.19
C PRO A 87 -1.10 15.08 -2.94
N GLU A 88 -0.12 15.94 -2.65
CA GLU A 88 -0.34 17.36 -2.41
C GLU A 88 -0.80 18.08 -3.69
N ALA A 89 -0.24 17.73 -4.84
CA ALA A 89 -0.66 18.29 -6.12
C ALA A 89 -2.10 17.87 -6.46
N LEU A 90 -2.48 16.64 -6.12
CA LEU A 90 -3.85 16.14 -6.29
C LEU A 90 -4.83 16.87 -5.36
N GLU A 91 -4.48 17.06 -4.09
CA GLU A 91 -5.29 17.82 -3.12
C GLU A 91 -5.53 19.25 -3.62
N GLN A 92 -4.49 19.93 -4.12
CA GLN A 92 -4.62 21.26 -4.68
C GLN A 92 -5.55 21.31 -5.91
N GLU A 93 -5.52 20.28 -6.76
CA GLU A 93 -6.43 20.19 -7.91
C GLU A 93 -7.89 20.04 -7.46
N ILE A 94 -8.14 19.20 -6.46
CA ILE A 94 -9.47 19.01 -5.86
C ILE A 94 -9.99 20.34 -5.29
N GLU A 95 -9.16 21.07 -4.55
CA GLU A 95 -9.54 22.39 -4.01
C GLU A 95 -9.82 23.42 -5.10
N ARG A 96 -9.06 23.41 -6.20
CA ARG A 96 -9.32 24.28 -7.35
C ARG A 96 -10.64 23.94 -8.01
N ALA A 97 -10.92 22.66 -8.24
CA ALA A 97 -12.18 22.19 -8.81
C ALA A 97 -13.37 22.59 -7.93
N GLU A 98 -13.25 22.46 -6.60
CA GLU A 98 -14.29 22.86 -5.65
C GLU A 98 -14.54 24.37 -5.65
N ARG A 99 -13.47 25.18 -5.64
CA ARG A 99 -13.60 26.65 -5.76
C ARG A 99 -14.30 27.04 -7.06
N TRP A 100 -13.94 26.40 -8.16
CA TRP A 100 -14.58 26.65 -9.44
C TRP A 100 -16.07 26.28 -9.41
N ARG A 101 -16.41 25.12 -8.85
CA ARG A 101 -17.80 24.67 -8.66
C ARG A 101 -18.63 25.71 -7.88
N GLN A 102 -18.11 26.21 -6.77
CA GLN A 102 -18.77 27.23 -5.96
C GLN A 102 -18.99 28.54 -6.74
N SER A 103 -17.98 28.99 -7.51
CA SER A 103 -18.10 30.21 -8.31
C SER A 103 -19.19 30.09 -9.40
N LEU A 104 -19.34 28.92 -10.01
CA LEU A 104 -20.38 28.64 -11.00
C LEU A 104 -21.77 28.67 -10.37
N THR A 105 -21.92 28.09 -9.18
CA THR A 105 -23.19 28.13 -8.42
C THR A 105 -23.60 29.55 -8.05
N LEU A 106 -22.66 30.38 -7.58
CA LEU A 106 -22.97 31.79 -7.27
C LEU A 106 -23.39 32.55 -8.53
N LYS A 107 -22.69 32.34 -9.65
CA LYS A 107 -23.00 33.00 -10.91
C LYS A 107 -24.35 32.58 -11.48
N SER A 108 -24.76 31.32 -11.33
CA SER A 108 -26.09 30.87 -11.76
C SER A 108 -27.20 31.52 -10.91
N GLN A 109 -27.01 31.59 -9.59
CA GLN A 109 -27.97 32.24 -8.68
C GLN A 109 -28.14 33.75 -8.96
N GLU A 110 -27.07 34.43 -9.38
CA GLU A 110 -27.15 35.84 -9.80
C GLU A 110 -27.92 36.02 -11.11
N VAL A 111 -27.80 35.07 -12.05
CA VAL A 111 -28.56 35.09 -13.31
C VAL A 111 -30.04 34.85 -13.04
N ASP A 112 -30.39 33.87 -12.22
CA ASP A 112 -31.77 33.56 -11.82
C ASP A 112 -32.44 34.73 -11.06
N ARG A 113 -31.64 35.55 -10.36
CA ARG A 113 -32.13 36.78 -9.70
C ARG A 113 -32.36 37.95 -10.65
N ARG A 114 -31.77 37.91 -11.85
CA ARG A 114 -31.86 38.99 -12.85
C ARG A 114 -32.86 38.68 -13.98
N ALA A 115 -33.30 37.43 -14.11
CA ALA A 115 -34.35 36.99 -15.03
C ALA A 115 -35.75 37.16 -14.40
#